data_AF-A0A4V0WVK0-F1
#
_entry.id   AF-A0A4V0WVK0-F1
#
_cell.length_a   1.000
_cell.length_b   1.000
_cell.length_c   1.000
_cell.angle_alpha   90.00
_cell.angle_beta   90.00
_cell.angle_gamma   90.00
#
_symmetry.space_group_name_H-M   'P 1'
#
loop_
_entity.id
_entity.type
_entity.pdbx_description
1 polymer ?
#
loop_
_entity_poly.entity_id
_entity_poly.type
_entity_poly.pdbx_seq_one_letter_code
_entity_poly.pdbx_strand_id
1 'polypeptide(L)'
;MQTPSHQQRGSFRTLDPDKILETARALHSRVKQRFPASGLCGASNELVLITSEAKERAGLLARPNRWVRAVAVVLGVLLASTCVITLTLGSLRFREVASTLSDLAQGIDAGTHVAILLSAAIYSLVTLEMRMKRSPALKALHELRSLAHIIDLHQLRKDPEIFTGDRDPMIGPANEPGLSAVQVERYLDYCSEMLAILSKAAALYVENCKDAMVLRAVDEVENLVCGLSRKIWQKIKILYRLREIQRRPGQVETDPLHSPTPIRVLTAHAPSGAKANFSSGLNPPKTYE
;
A
#
# COMPACT_ATOMS: atom_id res chain seq x y z
N MET A 1 31.34 32.20 15.18
CA MET A 1 31.66 31.51 13.92
C MET A 1 31.76 30.03 14.25
N GLN A 2 30.64 29.31 14.16
CA GLN A 2 30.56 27.88 14.53
C GLN A 2 30.34 27.06 13.26
N THR A 3 31.16 26.03 13.12
CA THR A 3 31.26 25.08 12.02
C THR A 3 29.94 24.37 11.72
N PRO A 4 29.56 24.16 10.44
CA PRO A 4 28.39 23.37 10.11
C PRO A 4 28.64 21.89 10.43
N SER A 5 27.77 21.32 11.27
CA SER A 5 27.79 19.91 11.67
C SER A 5 27.47 18.99 10.50
N HIS A 6 28.46 18.17 10.13
CA HIS A 6 28.41 16.90 9.42
C HIS A 6 27.20 16.61 8.51
N GLN A 7 27.45 16.80 7.22
CA GLN A 7 26.68 16.31 6.09
C GLN A 7 26.56 14.77 6.14
N GLN A 8 25.38 14.28 6.54
CA GLN A 8 25.00 12.87 6.57
C GLN A 8 24.85 12.33 5.12
N ARG A 9 25.98 11.93 4.50
CA ARG A 9 25.99 11.21 3.22
C ARG A 9 25.46 9.80 3.44
N GLY A 10 24.13 9.66 3.45
CA GLY A 10 23.48 8.36 3.38
C GLY A 10 23.92 7.66 2.09
N SER A 11 24.32 6.40 2.19
CA SER A 11 24.45 5.53 1.03
C SER A 11 23.11 5.51 0.28
N PHE A 12 23.08 5.89 -1.00
CA PHE A 12 21.87 5.83 -1.85
C PHE A 12 21.35 4.39 -2.09
N ARG A 13 21.83 3.41 -1.33
CA ARG A 13 21.52 1.98 -1.44
C ARG A 13 20.63 1.45 -0.30
N THR A 14 20.34 2.27 0.71
CA THR A 14 19.66 1.86 1.96
C THR A 14 18.61 2.90 2.32
N LEU A 15 17.42 2.47 2.74
CA LEU A 15 16.43 3.41 3.26
C LEU A 15 16.85 3.89 4.65
N ASP A 16 16.79 5.21 4.86
CA ASP A 16 17.08 5.82 6.15
C ASP A 16 15.78 5.95 6.96
N PRO A 17 15.57 5.14 8.03
CA PRO A 17 14.34 5.16 8.81
C PRO A 17 14.11 6.51 9.51
N ASP A 18 15.19 7.22 9.87
CA ASP A 18 15.11 8.52 10.52
C ASP A 18 14.54 9.59 9.60
N LYS A 19 14.98 9.59 8.34
CA LYS A 19 14.46 10.54 7.33
C LYS A 19 13.00 10.28 7.00
N ILE A 20 12.55 9.03 6.98
CA ILE A 20 11.13 8.70 6.75
C ILE A 20 10.29 9.25 7.90
N LEU A 21 10.72 9.04 9.15
CA LEU A 21 10.03 9.55 10.34
C LEU A 21 10.03 11.08 10.41
N GLU A 22 11.14 11.73 10.07
CA GLU A 22 11.23 13.19 9.96
C GLU A 22 10.24 13.73 8.91
N THR A 23 10.18 13.08 7.75
CA THR A 23 9.23 13.45 6.67
C THR A 23 7.78 13.30 7.14
N ALA A 24 7.45 12.23 7.88
CA ALA A 24 6.13 12.03 8.48
C ALA A 24 5.76 13.14 9.47
N ARG A 25 6.69 13.53 10.36
CA ARG A 25 6.48 14.61 11.33
C ARG A 25 6.30 15.97 10.66
N ALA A 26 7.09 16.25 9.62
CA ALA A 26 6.97 17.47 8.83
C ALA A 26 5.62 17.54 8.11
N LEU A 27 5.15 16.42 7.55
CA LEU A 27 3.82 16.31 6.94
C LEU A 27 2.72 16.54 7.98
N HIS A 28 2.76 15.85 9.12
CA HIS A 28 1.78 16.03 10.20
C HIS A 28 1.71 17.49 10.66
N SER A 29 2.85 18.16 10.81
CA SER A 29 2.91 19.57 11.21
C SER A 29 2.20 20.48 10.20
N ARG A 30 2.43 20.26 8.89
CA ARG A 30 1.74 21.00 7.81
C ARG A 30 0.23 20.71 7.77
N VAL A 31 -0.17 19.45 7.97
CA VAL A 31 -1.57 19.05 8.05
C VAL A 31 -2.26 19.70 9.25
N LYS A 32 -1.64 19.65 10.44
CA LYS A 32 -2.17 20.24 11.68
C LYS A 32 -2.36 21.75 11.57
N GLN A 33 -1.42 22.45 10.94
CA GLN A 33 -1.53 23.90 10.71
C GLN A 33 -2.70 24.25 9.78
N ARG A 34 -2.97 23.43 8.76
CA ARG A 34 -3.98 23.73 7.74
C ARG A 34 -5.37 23.19 8.08
N PHE A 35 -5.44 22.02 8.72
CA PHE A 35 -6.67 21.25 8.97
C PHE A 35 -6.69 20.65 10.39
N PRO A 36 -6.58 21.48 11.45
CA PRO A 36 -6.37 21.01 12.83
C PRO A 36 -7.48 20.12 13.39
N ALA A 37 -8.74 20.38 13.02
CA ALA A 37 -9.91 19.65 13.51
C ALA A 37 -10.39 18.53 12.57
N SER A 38 -9.65 18.26 11.50
CA SER A 38 -10.06 17.26 10.51
C SER A 38 -9.60 15.85 10.89
N GLY A 39 -10.34 14.83 10.42
CA GLY A 39 -9.89 13.44 10.52
C GLY A 39 -8.51 13.18 9.89
N LEU A 40 -8.09 14.03 8.94
CA LEU A 40 -6.76 14.00 8.35
C LEU A 40 -5.63 14.26 9.36
N CYS A 41 -5.87 15.17 10.32
CA CYS A 41 -4.91 15.45 11.38
C CYS A 41 -4.69 14.20 12.25
N GLY A 42 -5.76 13.46 12.55
CA GLY A 42 -5.70 12.17 13.24
C GLY A 42 -4.93 11.13 12.42
N ALA A 43 -5.28 10.94 11.15
CA ALA A 43 -4.61 9.98 10.27
C ALA A 43 -3.11 10.28 10.08
N SER A 44 -2.74 11.56 9.95
CA SER A 44 -1.33 11.96 9.84
C SER A 44 -0.53 11.78 11.13
N ASN A 45 -1.18 11.92 12.30
CA ASN A 45 -0.55 11.60 13.58
C ASN A 45 -0.34 10.08 13.72
N GLU A 46 -1.35 9.28 13.35
CA GLU A 46 -1.25 7.82 13.34
C GLU A 46 -0.13 7.34 12.42
N LEU A 47 0.04 7.98 11.25
CA LEU A 47 1.17 7.71 10.37
C LEU A 47 2.52 7.96 11.04
N VAL A 48 2.67 9.02 11.83
CA VAL A 48 3.91 9.29 12.59
C VAL A 48 4.16 8.18 13.62
N LEU A 49 3.13 7.76 14.35
CA LEU A 49 3.22 6.68 15.34
C LEU A 49 3.64 5.36 14.68
N ILE A 50 2.90 4.91 13.67
CA ILE A 50 3.21 3.66 12.95
C ILE A 50 4.57 3.72 12.27
N THR A 51 5.00 4.88 11.75
CA THR A 51 6.35 5.03 11.17
C THR A 51 7.44 4.92 12.23
N SER A 52 7.22 5.49 13.42
CA SER A 52 8.14 5.36 14.56
C SER A 52 8.23 3.92 15.04
N GLU A 53 7.10 3.23 15.18
CA GLU A 53 7.05 1.81 15.52
C GLU A 53 7.71 0.96 14.43
N ALA A 54 7.51 1.30 13.15
CA ALA A 54 8.16 0.60 12.05
C ALA A 54 9.67 0.72 12.08
N LYS A 55 10.21 1.90 12.39
CA LYS A 55 11.64 2.09 12.62
C LYS A 55 12.16 1.17 13.72
N GLU A 56 11.49 1.14 14.87
CA GLU A 56 11.94 0.32 16.00
C GLU A 56 11.83 -1.18 15.70
N ARG A 57 10.66 -1.64 15.22
CA ARG A 57 10.39 -3.05 14.92
C ARG A 57 11.29 -3.57 13.80
N ALA A 58 11.50 -2.80 12.73
CA ALA A 58 12.45 -3.16 11.67
C ALA A 58 13.88 -3.25 12.20
N GLY A 59 14.28 -2.34 13.08
CA GLY A 59 15.59 -2.39 13.76
C GLY A 59 15.76 -3.62 14.66
N LEU A 60 14.71 -4.07 15.33
CA LEU A 60 14.72 -5.31 16.11
C LEU A 60 14.82 -6.56 15.20
N LEU A 61 14.11 -6.57 14.07
CA LEU A 61 14.15 -7.64 13.07
C LEU A 61 15.53 -7.79 12.41
N ALA A 62 16.25 -6.66 12.25
CA ALA A 62 17.61 -6.63 11.72
C ALA A 62 18.62 -7.36 12.62
N ARG A 63 18.34 -7.49 13.92
CA ARG A 63 19.26 -8.12 14.87
C ARG A 63 19.26 -9.65 14.66
N PRO A 64 20.44 -10.29 14.58
CA PRO A 64 20.52 -11.74 14.52
C PRO A 64 20.08 -12.34 15.85
N ASN A 65 19.30 -13.43 15.81
CA ASN A 65 18.90 -14.12 17.04
C ASN A 65 20.11 -14.88 17.62
N ARG A 66 20.66 -14.37 18.74
CA ARG A 66 21.85 -14.93 19.39
C ARG A 66 21.64 -16.37 19.85
N TRP A 67 20.43 -16.73 20.26
CA TRP A 67 20.08 -18.09 20.67
C TRP A 67 20.16 -19.07 19.50
N VAL A 68 19.57 -18.72 18.36
CA VAL A 68 19.66 -19.52 17.13
C VAL A 68 21.12 -19.68 16.71
N ARG A 69 21.91 -18.61 16.74
CA ARG A 69 23.35 -18.68 16.44
C ARG A 69 24.11 -19.59 17.40
N ALA A 70 23.84 -19.53 18.70
CA ALA A 70 24.48 -20.38 19.69
C ALA A 70 24.16 -21.87 19.43
N VAL A 71 22.89 -22.20 19.19
CA VAL A 71 22.48 -23.57 18.86
C VAL A 71 23.11 -24.03 17.53
N ALA A 72 23.20 -23.16 16.54
CA ALA A 72 23.83 -23.48 15.25
C ALA A 72 25.33 -23.79 15.40
N VAL A 73 26.03 -23.02 16.24
CA VAL A 73 27.45 -23.27 16.57
C VAL A 73 27.60 -24.60 17.29
N VAL A 74 26.75 -24.89 18.29
CA VAL A 74 26.79 -26.17 19.02
C VAL A 74 26.55 -27.35 18.07
N LEU A 75 25.53 -27.27 17.20
CA LEU A 75 25.26 -28.31 16.20
C LEU A 75 26.43 -28.46 15.20
N GLY A 76 27.04 -27.36 14.78
CA GLY A 76 28.23 -27.38 13.91
C GLY A 76 29.44 -28.02 14.58
N VAL A 77 29.67 -27.73 15.87
CA VAL A 77 30.73 -28.36 16.68
C VAL A 77 30.46 -29.86 16.84
N LEU A 78 29.23 -30.26 17.12
CA LEU A 78 28.85 -31.68 17.20
C LEU A 78 29.05 -32.42 15.87
N LEU A 79 28.78 -31.76 14.74
CA LEU A 79 29.00 -32.32 13.41
C LEU A 79 30.50 -32.52 13.16
N ALA A 80 31.30 -31.50 13.43
CA ALA A 80 32.74 -31.53 13.28
C ALA A 80 33.38 -32.56 14.21
N SER A 81 32.96 -32.63 15.47
CA SER A 81 33.49 -33.60 16.44
C SER A 81 33.15 -35.03 16.02
N THR A 82 31.92 -35.28 15.55
CA THR A 82 31.54 -36.60 15.03
C THR A 82 32.43 -37.00 13.86
N CYS A 83 32.68 -36.08 12.92
CA CYS A 83 33.56 -36.31 11.78
C CYS A 83 35.02 -36.58 12.20
N VAL A 84 35.56 -35.82 13.14
CA VAL A 84 36.93 -36.03 13.65
C VAL A 84 37.03 -37.36 14.40
N ILE A 85 36.06 -37.69 15.25
CA ILE A 85 36.04 -38.96 16.01
C ILE A 85 35.96 -40.16 15.05
N THR A 86 35.10 -40.11 14.03
CA THR A 86 34.99 -41.20 13.05
C THR A 86 36.26 -41.36 12.22
N LEU A 87 36.90 -40.27 11.80
CA LEU A 87 38.18 -40.33 11.07
C LEU A 87 39.32 -40.84 11.94
N THR A 88 39.44 -40.38 13.18
CA THR A 88 40.51 -40.77 14.11
C THR A 88 40.37 -42.22 14.55
N LEU A 89 39.20 -42.62 15.07
CA LEU A 89 38.92 -44.02 15.43
C LEU A 89 38.99 -44.94 14.22
N GLY A 90 38.49 -44.49 13.06
CA GLY A 90 38.58 -45.21 11.80
C GLY A 90 40.03 -45.47 11.41
N SER A 91 40.91 -44.46 11.50
CA SER A 91 42.34 -44.61 11.18
C SER A 91 43.10 -45.52 12.15
N LEU A 92 42.78 -45.46 13.45
CA LEU A 92 43.41 -46.30 14.49
C LEU A 92 42.95 -47.75 14.41
N ARG A 93 41.65 -47.96 14.13
CA ARG A 93 41.05 -49.29 14.03
C ARG A 93 41.10 -49.87 12.63
N PHE A 94 41.53 -49.13 11.60
CA PHE A 94 41.65 -49.65 10.23
C PHE A 94 42.52 -50.91 10.15
N ARG A 95 43.46 -51.08 11.09
CA ARG A 95 44.32 -52.26 11.21
C ARG A 95 43.63 -53.48 11.86
N GLU A 96 42.58 -53.30 12.65
CA GLU A 96 41.88 -54.37 13.40
C GLU A 96 40.43 -54.62 12.95
N VAL A 97 39.75 -53.62 12.39
CA VAL A 97 38.30 -53.62 12.07
C VAL A 97 37.99 -53.93 10.60
N ALA A 98 39.00 -54.03 9.73
CA ALA A 98 38.82 -54.39 8.32
C ALA A 98 38.70 -55.91 8.09
N SER A 99 38.06 -56.66 9.00
CA SER A 99 37.91 -58.12 8.84
C SER A 99 36.66 -58.52 8.03
N THR A 100 35.64 -57.65 7.86
CA THR A 100 34.42 -57.99 7.11
C THR A 100 33.76 -56.77 6.47
N LEU A 101 33.29 -56.89 5.23
CA LEU A 101 32.60 -55.82 4.47
C LEU A 101 31.34 -55.29 5.19
N SER A 102 30.71 -56.12 6.02
CA SER A 102 29.53 -55.77 6.83
C SER A 102 29.81 -54.67 7.85
N ASP A 103 30.96 -54.70 8.52
CA ASP A 103 31.31 -53.72 9.56
C ASP A 103 31.57 -52.34 8.94
N LEU A 104 32.17 -52.32 7.75
CA LEU A 104 32.35 -51.09 6.97
C LEU A 104 31.01 -50.52 6.52
N ALA A 105 30.11 -51.37 6.02
CA ALA A 105 28.77 -50.95 5.60
C ALA A 105 27.98 -50.35 6.79
N GLN A 106 28.06 -50.99 7.96
CA GLN A 106 27.40 -50.51 9.18
C GLN A 106 27.95 -49.15 9.67
N GLY A 107 29.27 -48.95 9.59
CA GLY A 107 29.89 -47.67 9.95
C GLY A 107 29.49 -46.52 9.02
N ILE A 108 29.41 -46.79 7.71
CA ILE A 108 28.95 -45.82 6.72
C ILE A 108 27.47 -45.50 6.92
N ASP A 109 26.63 -46.51 7.15
CA ASP A 109 25.19 -46.34 7.37
C ASP A 109 24.92 -45.47 8.61
N ALA A 110 25.58 -45.78 9.73
CA ALA A 110 25.48 -44.99 10.95
C ALA A 110 25.95 -43.54 10.77
N GLY A 111 27.09 -43.34 10.08
CA GLY A 111 27.62 -42.00 9.78
C GLY A 111 26.67 -41.19 8.88
N THR A 112 26.07 -41.85 7.89
CA THR A 112 25.13 -41.24 6.94
C THR A 112 23.87 -40.75 7.66
N HIS A 113 23.29 -41.55 8.55
CA HIS A 113 22.13 -41.15 9.34
C HIS A 113 22.39 -39.91 10.19
N VAL A 114 23.52 -39.87 10.90
CA VAL A 114 23.88 -38.71 11.74
C VAL A 114 24.12 -37.47 10.87
N ALA A 115 24.80 -37.61 9.73
CA ALA A 115 25.05 -36.51 8.80
C ALA A 115 23.74 -35.92 8.25
N ILE A 116 22.78 -36.77 7.86
CA ILE A 116 21.47 -36.33 7.36
C ILE A 116 20.70 -35.59 8.45
N LEU A 117 20.59 -36.17 9.65
CA LEU A 117 19.85 -35.57 10.76
C LEU A 117 20.43 -34.21 11.17
N LEU A 118 21.76 -34.11 11.22
CA LEU A 118 22.43 -32.88 11.63
C LEU A 118 22.34 -31.80 10.55
N SER A 119 22.40 -32.17 9.27
CA SER A 119 22.13 -31.27 8.15
C SER A 119 20.69 -30.75 8.17
N ALA A 120 19.72 -31.64 8.39
CA ALA A 120 18.31 -31.27 8.54
C ALA A 120 18.08 -30.36 9.76
N ALA A 121 18.76 -30.62 10.88
CA ALA A 121 18.69 -29.78 12.07
C ALA A 121 19.25 -28.37 11.83
N ILE A 122 20.42 -28.25 11.18
CA ILE A 122 21.00 -26.95 10.80
C ILE A 122 20.07 -26.21 9.83
N TYR A 123 19.57 -26.88 8.80
CA TYR A 123 18.61 -26.29 7.86
C TYR A 123 17.32 -25.83 8.55
N SER A 124 16.77 -26.66 9.44
CA SER A 124 15.59 -26.34 10.24
C SER A 124 15.84 -25.12 11.12
N LEU A 125 17.02 -25.00 11.73
CA LEU A 125 17.36 -23.88 12.60
C LEU A 125 17.49 -22.55 11.82
N VAL A 126 18.11 -22.57 10.65
CA VAL A 126 18.19 -21.39 9.75
C VAL A 126 16.81 -20.96 9.30
N THR A 127 15.94 -21.90 8.93
CA THR A 127 14.56 -21.58 8.52
C THR A 127 13.67 -21.18 9.70
N LEU A 128 13.92 -21.67 10.91
CA LEU A 128 13.17 -21.30 12.12
C LEU A 128 13.36 -19.82 12.46
N GLU A 129 14.58 -19.29 12.38
CA GLU A 129 14.81 -17.85 12.62
C GLU A 129 13.97 -16.99 11.68
N MET A 130 13.93 -17.35 10.39
CA MET A 130 13.11 -16.66 9.39
C MET A 130 11.62 -16.74 9.73
N ARG A 131 11.12 -17.92 10.10
CA ARG A 131 9.71 -18.13 10.49
C ARG A 131 9.33 -17.32 11.73
N MET A 132 10.22 -17.22 12.72
CA MET A 132 9.99 -16.44 13.95
C MET A 132 9.89 -14.94 13.65
N LYS A 133 10.72 -14.42 12.73
CA LYS A 133 10.71 -13.01 12.32
C LYS A 133 9.54 -12.65 11.41
N ARG A 134 8.97 -13.63 10.70
CA ARG A 134 7.87 -13.43 9.76
C ARG A 134 6.59 -12.90 10.40
N SER A 135 6.11 -13.55 11.48
CA SER A 135 4.81 -13.20 12.08
C SER A 135 4.76 -11.73 12.56
N PRO A 136 5.75 -11.21 13.31
CA PRO A 136 5.79 -9.79 13.67
C PRO A 136 5.82 -8.83 12.48
N ALA A 137 6.59 -9.16 11.44
CA ALA A 137 6.67 -8.34 10.23
C ALA A 137 5.32 -8.29 9.49
N LEU A 138 4.67 -9.45 9.30
CA LEU A 138 3.35 -9.51 8.66
C LEU A 138 2.27 -8.77 9.45
N LYS A 139 2.31 -8.86 10.80
CA LYS A 139 1.39 -8.11 11.65
C LYS A 139 1.55 -6.60 11.44
N ALA A 140 2.79 -6.10 11.42
CA ALA A 140 3.03 -4.68 11.21
C ALA A 140 2.67 -4.21 9.78
N LEU A 141 2.86 -5.06 8.76
CA LEU A 141 2.39 -4.78 7.40
C LEU A 141 0.85 -4.76 7.30
N HIS A 142 0.17 -5.57 8.11
CA HIS A 142 -1.29 -5.51 8.21
C HIS A 142 -1.77 -4.20 8.84
N GLU A 143 -1.09 -3.72 9.88
CA GLU A 143 -1.36 -2.41 10.50
C GLU A 143 -1.17 -1.25 9.49
N LEU A 144 -0.09 -1.29 8.68
CA LEU A 144 0.13 -0.35 7.59
C LEU A 144 -1.00 -0.38 6.54
N ARG A 145 -1.44 -1.58 6.13
CA ARG A 145 -2.57 -1.75 5.20
C ARG A 145 -3.87 -1.16 5.77
N SER A 146 -4.14 -1.40 7.06
CA SER A 146 -5.29 -0.82 7.74
C SER A 146 -5.24 0.71 7.75
N LEU A 147 -4.07 1.31 8.02
CA LEU A 147 -3.91 2.77 7.93
C LEU A 147 -4.13 3.30 6.51
N ALA A 148 -3.66 2.60 5.48
CA ALA A 148 -3.93 2.97 4.09
C ALA A 148 -5.44 3.01 3.78
N HIS A 149 -6.20 2.03 4.27
CA HIS A 149 -7.66 2.03 4.15
C HIS A 149 -8.34 3.14 4.97
N ILE A 150 -7.82 3.46 6.15
CA ILE A 150 -8.31 4.60 6.94
C ILE A 150 -8.08 5.92 6.18
N ILE A 151 -6.91 6.09 5.54
CA ILE A 151 -6.63 7.27 4.71
C ILE A 151 -7.62 7.33 3.52
N ASP A 152 -7.91 6.21 2.87
CA ASP A 152 -8.90 6.11 1.79
C ASP A 152 -10.31 6.52 2.25
N LEU A 153 -10.73 6.08 3.44
CA LEU A 153 -12.02 6.47 4.04
C LEU A 153 -12.13 8.00 4.21
N HIS A 154 -11.04 8.65 4.58
CA HIS A 154 -10.98 10.12 4.65
C HIS A 154 -11.07 10.81 3.27
N GLN A 155 -10.79 10.10 2.17
CA GLN A 155 -10.90 10.60 0.79
C GLN A 155 -12.29 10.43 0.18
N LEU A 156 -13.06 9.44 0.65
CA LEU A 156 -14.34 9.08 0.03
C LEU A 156 -15.30 10.25 -0.05
N ARG A 157 -15.35 11.10 0.97
CA ARG A 157 -16.24 12.28 1.01
C ARG A 157 -15.73 13.47 0.20
N LYS A 158 -14.51 13.43 -0.34
CA LYS A 158 -13.88 14.55 -1.06
C LYS A 158 -14.13 14.44 -2.55
N ASP A 159 -15.40 14.58 -2.95
CA ASP A 159 -15.81 14.42 -4.35
C ASP A 159 -15.84 15.74 -5.13
N PRO A 160 -15.25 15.78 -6.34
CA PRO A 160 -15.11 17.01 -7.11
C PRO A 160 -16.43 17.50 -7.72
N GLU A 161 -17.39 16.60 -7.94
CA GLU A 161 -18.68 16.89 -8.56
C GLU A 161 -19.57 17.79 -7.69
N ILE A 162 -19.29 17.90 -6.40
CA ILE A 162 -20.01 18.82 -5.51
C ILE A 162 -19.81 20.29 -5.94
N PHE A 163 -18.74 20.58 -6.69
CA PHE A 163 -18.45 21.91 -7.21
C PHE A 163 -19.08 22.19 -8.59
N THR A 164 -19.82 21.26 -9.21
CA THR A 164 -20.44 21.45 -10.54
C THR A 164 -21.80 22.16 -10.47
N GLY A 165 -21.88 23.34 -9.83
CA GLY A 165 -22.92 24.38 -10.06
C GLY A 165 -24.43 24.06 -9.94
N ASP A 166 -24.84 22.80 -9.85
CA ASP A 166 -26.24 22.33 -10.02
C ASP A 166 -26.79 21.65 -8.76
N ARG A 167 -25.97 21.54 -7.71
CA ARG A 167 -26.43 21.15 -6.37
C ARG A 167 -26.43 22.37 -5.46
N ASP A 168 -27.55 22.58 -4.79
CA ASP A 168 -27.67 23.49 -3.66
C ASP A 168 -26.52 23.19 -2.66
N PRO A 169 -25.64 24.16 -2.36
CA PRO A 169 -24.58 24.01 -1.37
C PRO A 169 -25.07 23.56 0.02
N MET A 170 -26.38 23.71 0.31
CA MET A 170 -27.00 23.29 1.56
C MET A 170 -27.56 21.86 1.55
N ILE A 171 -27.69 21.17 0.41
CA ILE A 171 -28.35 19.86 0.31
C ILE A 171 -27.38 18.80 -0.23
N GLY A 172 -26.39 18.44 0.59
CA GLY A 172 -25.54 17.27 0.39
C GLY A 172 -25.06 16.75 1.74
N PRO A 173 -25.04 15.42 1.98
CA PRO A 173 -24.81 14.89 3.32
C PRO A 173 -23.40 15.26 3.80
N ALA A 174 -23.35 16.15 4.78
CA ALA A 174 -22.30 16.29 5.79
C ALA A 174 -20.86 16.10 5.26
N ASN A 175 -20.44 16.95 4.33
CA ASN A 175 -19.04 17.36 4.32
C ASN A 175 -18.78 18.16 5.61
N GLU A 176 -17.57 18.08 6.17
CA GLU A 176 -17.12 19.12 7.10
C GLU A 176 -17.46 20.49 6.46
N PRO A 177 -18.28 21.32 7.12
CA PRO A 177 -18.88 22.47 6.47
C PRO A 177 -17.78 23.44 5.99
N GLY A 178 -17.79 23.78 4.69
CA GLY A 178 -17.09 24.96 4.17
C GLY A 178 -15.74 24.77 3.46
N LEU A 179 -15.30 23.55 3.09
CA LEU A 179 -14.04 23.40 2.33
C LEU A 179 -14.17 23.89 0.88
N SER A 180 -13.36 24.89 0.51
CA SER A 180 -13.25 25.36 -0.88
C SER A 180 -12.55 24.32 -1.78
N ALA A 181 -12.75 24.41 -3.10
CA ALA A 181 -12.10 23.51 -4.06
C ALA A 181 -10.56 23.47 -3.92
N VAL A 182 -9.93 24.60 -3.56
CA VAL A 182 -8.48 24.68 -3.31
C VAL A 182 -8.09 23.93 -2.02
N GLN A 183 -8.92 24.00 -0.98
CA GLN A 183 -8.69 23.26 0.25
C GLN A 183 -8.90 21.75 0.04
N VAL A 184 -9.88 21.33 -0.76
CA VAL A 184 -10.07 19.92 -1.12
C VAL A 184 -8.87 19.39 -1.90
N GLU A 185 -8.36 20.13 -2.89
CA GLU A 185 -7.13 19.76 -3.60
C GLU A 185 -5.96 19.55 -2.63
N ARG A 186 -5.73 20.51 -1.72
CA ARG A 186 -4.64 20.42 -0.73
C ARG A 186 -4.83 19.25 0.23
N TYR A 187 -6.06 18.96 0.61
CA TYR A 187 -6.41 17.81 1.44
C TYR A 187 -6.04 16.51 0.73
N LEU A 188 -6.46 16.35 -0.53
CA LEU A 188 -6.16 15.20 -1.38
C LEU A 188 -4.64 15.03 -1.59
N ASP A 189 -3.90 16.12 -1.84
CA ASP A 189 -2.43 16.10 -1.96
C ASP A 189 -1.76 15.52 -0.71
N TYR A 190 -2.15 15.98 0.49
CA TYR A 190 -1.60 15.44 1.74
C TYR A 190 -1.89 13.96 1.92
N CYS A 191 -2.99 13.46 1.38
CA CYS A 191 -3.33 12.04 1.45
C CYS A 191 -2.43 11.21 0.54
N SER A 192 -2.14 11.70 -0.66
CA SER A 192 -1.10 11.10 -1.51
C SER A 192 0.29 11.15 -0.86
N GLU A 193 0.66 12.24 -0.18
CA GLU A 193 1.93 12.32 0.57
C GLU A 193 2.00 11.30 1.72
N MET A 194 0.92 11.15 2.50
CA MET A 194 0.84 10.13 3.57
C MET A 194 1.00 8.72 3.01
N LEU A 195 0.30 8.43 1.91
CA LEU A 195 0.38 7.15 1.19
C LEU A 195 1.82 6.86 0.72
N ALA A 196 2.53 7.86 0.18
CA ALA A 196 3.92 7.70 -0.21
C ALA A 196 4.86 7.36 0.97
N ILE A 197 4.65 7.99 2.14
CA ILE A 197 5.40 7.69 3.36
C ILE A 197 5.07 6.28 3.87
N LEU A 198 3.80 5.87 3.80
CA LEU A 198 3.34 4.55 4.22
C LEU A 198 4.01 3.44 3.39
N SER A 199 4.13 3.61 2.06
CA SER A 199 4.92 2.69 1.21
C SER A 199 6.39 2.61 1.64
N LYS A 200 7.03 3.75 1.94
CA LYS A 200 8.42 3.76 2.45
C LYS A 200 8.56 3.07 3.80
N ALA A 201 7.58 3.22 4.69
CA ALA A 201 7.56 2.52 5.98
C ALA A 201 7.40 1.00 5.80
N ALA A 202 6.60 0.56 4.82
CA ALA A 202 6.47 -0.86 4.47
C ALA A 202 7.82 -1.44 3.98
N ALA A 203 8.53 -0.70 3.13
CA ALA A 203 9.82 -1.13 2.57
C ALA A 203 10.90 -1.41 3.64
N LEU A 204 10.84 -0.76 4.82
CA LEU A 204 11.77 -1.01 5.93
C LEU A 204 11.76 -2.47 6.41
N TYR A 205 10.62 -3.18 6.25
CA TYR A 205 10.49 -4.57 6.66
C TYR A 205 11.19 -5.55 5.71
N VAL A 206 11.28 -5.25 4.41
CA VAL A 206 11.97 -6.12 3.42
C VAL A 206 13.48 -5.97 3.53
N GLU A 207 13.96 -4.76 3.82
CA GLU A 207 15.39 -4.49 3.96
C GLU A 207 16.03 -5.34 5.08
N ASN A 208 15.26 -5.60 6.14
CA ASN A 208 15.72 -6.32 7.32
C ASN A 208 15.24 -7.77 7.40
N CYS A 209 14.26 -8.18 6.59
CA CYS A 209 13.69 -9.52 6.56
C CYS A 209 13.64 -10.07 5.13
N LYS A 210 14.58 -10.95 4.79
CA LYS A 210 14.71 -11.59 3.46
C LYS A 210 13.75 -12.78 3.29
N ASP A 211 12.48 -12.59 3.63
CA ASP A 211 11.44 -13.62 3.56
C ASP A 211 10.49 -13.34 2.38
N ALA A 212 10.26 -14.36 1.54
CA ALA A 212 9.43 -14.20 0.33
C ALA A 212 7.97 -13.83 0.64
N MET A 213 7.43 -14.22 1.80
CA MET A 213 6.08 -13.87 2.21
C MET A 213 6.00 -12.41 2.68
N VAL A 214 7.04 -11.93 3.39
CA VAL A 214 7.14 -10.52 3.78
C VAL A 214 7.27 -9.62 2.55
N LEU A 215 8.10 -10.00 1.57
CA LEU A 215 8.24 -9.26 0.31
C LEU A 215 6.89 -9.13 -0.42
N ARG A 216 6.15 -10.24 -0.58
CA ARG A 216 4.81 -10.21 -1.19
C ARG A 216 3.83 -9.30 -0.42
N ALA A 217 3.85 -9.37 0.91
CA ALA A 217 2.98 -8.54 1.72
C ALA A 217 3.32 -7.04 1.61
N VAL A 218 4.59 -6.68 1.38
CA VAL A 218 5.00 -5.32 1.06
C VAL A 218 4.50 -4.91 -0.32
N ASP A 219 4.70 -5.75 -1.34
CA ASP A 219 4.20 -5.49 -2.70
C ASP A 219 2.67 -5.27 -2.69
N GLU A 220 1.92 -6.01 -1.89
CA GLU A 220 0.47 -5.79 -1.73
C GLU A 220 0.14 -4.41 -1.15
N VAL A 221 0.88 -3.96 -0.12
CA VAL A 221 0.71 -2.62 0.45
C VAL A 221 1.07 -1.56 -0.58
N GLU A 222 2.19 -1.70 -1.29
CA GLU A 222 2.62 -0.74 -2.30
C GLU A 222 1.64 -0.65 -3.47
N ASN A 223 1.12 -1.79 -3.94
CA ASN A 223 0.10 -1.83 -4.99
C ASN A 223 -1.20 -1.15 -4.55
N LEU A 224 -1.67 -1.41 -3.31
CA LEU A 224 -2.83 -0.74 -2.74
C LEU A 224 -2.63 0.78 -2.73
N VAL A 225 -1.53 1.23 -2.14
CA VAL A 225 -1.18 2.66 -1.98
C VAL A 225 -1.02 3.34 -3.33
N CYS A 226 -0.38 2.69 -4.31
CA CYS A 226 -0.28 3.20 -5.69
C CYS A 226 -1.65 3.33 -6.36
N GLY A 227 -2.52 2.34 -6.16
CA GLY A 227 -3.90 2.37 -6.65
C GLY A 227 -4.71 3.52 -6.04
N LEU A 228 -4.63 3.71 -4.73
CA LEU A 228 -5.28 4.81 -4.02
C LEU A 228 -4.76 6.19 -4.47
N SER A 229 -3.44 6.35 -4.57
CA SER A 229 -2.84 7.60 -5.06
C SER A 229 -3.28 7.93 -6.49
N ARG A 230 -3.46 6.92 -7.35
CA ARG A 230 -3.99 7.10 -8.70
C ARG A 230 -5.43 7.61 -8.70
N LYS A 231 -6.29 7.06 -7.83
CA LYS A 231 -7.67 7.54 -7.64
C LYS A 231 -7.71 8.98 -7.14
N ILE A 232 -6.86 9.33 -6.16
CA ILE A 232 -6.73 10.69 -5.65
C ILE A 232 -6.34 11.66 -6.78
N TRP A 233 -5.35 11.30 -7.59
CA TRP A 233 -4.90 12.14 -8.69
C TRP A 233 -5.96 12.33 -9.78
N GLN A 234 -6.82 11.33 -10.01
CA GLN A 234 -8.00 11.48 -10.87
C GLN A 234 -8.98 12.52 -10.30
N LYS A 235 -9.30 12.46 -9.00
CA LYS A 235 -10.16 13.47 -8.35
C LYS A 235 -9.59 14.89 -8.48
N ILE A 236 -8.28 15.03 -8.23
CA ILE A 236 -7.57 16.31 -8.36
C ILE A 236 -7.66 16.85 -9.80
N LYS A 237 -7.44 16.02 -10.83
CA LYS A 237 -7.59 16.43 -12.24
C LYS A 237 -8.99 16.94 -12.57
N ILE A 238 -10.02 16.28 -12.05
CA ILE A 238 -11.41 16.72 -12.25
C ILE A 238 -11.61 18.08 -11.58
N LEU A 239 -11.13 18.29 -10.34
CA LEU A 239 -11.17 19.61 -9.68
C LEU A 239 -10.49 20.71 -10.51
N TYR A 240 -9.35 20.42 -11.13
CA TYR A 240 -8.69 21.38 -12.02
C TYR A 240 -9.56 21.73 -13.21
N ARG A 241 -10.12 20.75 -13.92
CA ARG A 241 -11.01 20.96 -15.07
C ARG A 241 -12.25 21.78 -14.69
N LEU A 242 -12.89 21.45 -13.57
CA LEU A 242 -14.09 22.17 -13.12
C LEU A 242 -13.81 23.63 -12.78
N ARG A 243 -12.67 23.90 -12.12
CA ARG A 243 -12.24 25.28 -11.85
C ARG A 243 -11.89 26.04 -13.12
N GLU A 244 -11.32 25.37 -14.12
CA GLU A 244 -11.02 26.00 -15.42
C GLU A 244 -12.31 26.42 -16.15
N ILE A 245 -13.31 25.55 -16.16
CA ILE A 245 -14.64 25.85 -16.73
C ILE A 245 -15.28 27.04 -16.00
N GLN A 246 -15.26 27.04 -14.66
CA GLN A 246 -15.81 28.13 -13.86
C GLN A 246 -15.07 29.47 -14.05
N ARG A 247 -13.76 29.43 -14.33
CA ARG A 247 -12.95 30.63 -14.62
C ARG A 247 -13.18 31.19 -16.03
N ARG A 248 -13.90 30.49 -16.91
CA ARG A 248 -14.30 30.98 -18.24
C ARG A 248 -15.83 31.16 -18.33
N PRO A 249 -16.46 32.15 -17.66
CA PRO A 249 -17.92 32.30 -17.70
C PRO A 249 -18.46 32.85 -19.05
N GLY A 250 -17.64 33.00 -20.09
CA GLY A 250 -17.97 33.82 -21.27
C GLY A 250 -17.49 33.32 -22.62
N GLN A 251 -17.17 32.04 -22.78
CA GLN A 251 -16.97 31.41 -24.09
C GLN A 251 -17.94 30.25 -24.30
N VAL A 252 -19.21 30.47 -23.98
CA VAL A 252 -20.26 29.89 -24.83
C VAL A 252 -20.40 30.91 -25.96
N GLU A 253 -19.61 30.69 -27.01
CA GLU A 253 -19.69 31.46 -28.24
C GLU A 253 -21.12 31.30 -28.78
N THR A 254 -21.95 32.32 -28.58
CA THR A 254 -23.04 32.59 -29.50
C THR A 254 -22.37 32.91 -30.82
N ASP A 255 -22.18 31.90 -31.66
CA ASP A 255 -21.81 32.09 -33.06
C ASP A 255 -22.80 33.08 -33.68
N PRO A 256 -22.37 34.29 -34.12
CA PRO A 256 -23.26 35.24 -34.76
C PRO A 256 -23.78 34.75 -36.12
N LEU A 257 -23.33 33.59 -36.63
CA LEU A 257 -23.79 33.02 -37.90
C LEU A 257 -24.88 31.96 -37.82
N HIS A 258 -25.39 31.60 -36.63
CA HIS A 258 -26.59 30.77 -36.49
C HIS A 258 -27.62 31.45 -35.58
N SER A 259 -28.26 32.49 -36.11
CA SER A 259 -29.63 32.80 -35.69
C SER A 259 -30.48 31.54 -35.90
N PRO A 260 -31.16 30.97 -34.89
CA PRO A 260 -32.25 30.08 -35.16
C PRO A 260 -33.34 30.97 -35.77
N THR A 261 -33.42 30.97 -37.10
CA THR A 261 -34.62 31.42 -37.79
C THR A 261 -35.78 30.72 -37.09
N PRO A 262 -36.76 31.43 -36.53
CA PRO A 262 -37.95 30.76 -36.06
C PRO A 262 -38.50 30.02 -37.28
N ILE A 263 -38.59 28.69 -37.18
CA ILE A 263 -39.30 27.89 -38.16
C ILE A 263 -40.72 28.44 -38.15
N ARG A 264 -41.00 29.29 -39.14
CA ARG A 264 -42.33 29.78 -39.42
C ARG A 264 -43.09 28.55 -39.89
N VAL A 265 -43.80 27.92 -38.96
CA VAL A 265 -44.78 26.89 -39.28
C VAL A 265 -45.72 27.53 -40.30
N LEU A 266 -45.55 27.15 -41.57
CA LEU A 266 -46.48 27.50 -42.62
C LEU A 266 -47.81 26.86 -42.22
N THR A 267 -48.70 27.66 -41.64
CA THR A 267 -50.12 27.34 -41.61
C THR A 267 -50.59 27.31 -43.05
N ALA A 268 -50.59 26.11 -43.64
CA ALA A 268 -51.27 25.85 -44.89
C ALA A 268 -52.77 26.11 -44.66
N HIS A 269 -53.26 27.20 -45.26
CA HIS A 269 -54.69 27.43 -45.43
C HIS A 269 -55.19 26.40 -46.45
N ALA A 270 -55.88 25.37 -45.97
CA ALA A 270 -56.69 24.49 -46.82
C ALA A 270 -58.14 24.99 -46.82
N PRO A 271 -58.83 24.99 -47.98
CA PRO A 271 -60.10 25.68 -48.15
C PRO A 271 -61.27 24.91 -47.54
N SER A 272 -62.24 25.70 -47.08
CA SER A 272 -63.57 25.31 -46.63
C SER A 272 -64.29 24.42 -47.64
N GLY A 273 -64.74 23.23 -47.22
CA GLY A 273 -65.74 22.48 -47.94
C GLY A 273 -65.94 21.03 -47.48
N ALA A 274 -67.20 20.72 -47.13
CA ALA A 274 -67.83 19.41 -47.12
C ALA A 274 -67.75 18.52 -45.85
N LYS A 275 -68.97 18.26 -45.35
CA LYS A 275 -69.42 17.39 -44.24
C LYS A 275 -69.05 15.91 -44.46
N ALA A 276 -68.88 15.15 -43.37
CA ALA A 276 -69.65 13.93 -43.07
C ALA A 276 -69.19 13.20 -41.79
N ASN A 277 -70.18 12.68 -41.05
CA ASN A 277 -70.10 11.79 -39.90
C ASN A 277 -69.24 10.53 -40.12
N PHE A 278 -68.59 9.98 -39.08
CA PHE A 278 -68.93 8.65 -38.55
C PHE A 278 -68.19 8.31 -37.24
N SER A 279 -68.78 7.35 -36.54
CA SER A 279 -68.61 6.87 -35.17
C SER A 279 -67.36 6.00 -34.91
N SER A 280 -67.10 5.80 -33.61
CA SER A 280 -66.63 4.58 -32.92
C SER A 280 -65.16 4.18 -32.98
N GLY A 281 -64.59 3.98 -31.78
CA GLY A 281 -64.10 2.65 -31.41
C GLY A 281 -62.68 2.55 -30.83
N LEU A 282 -62.65 1.92 -29.64
CA LEU A 282 -61.59 1.09 -29.05
C LEU A 282 -60.51 1.67 -28.12
N ASN A 283 -60.47 1.00 -26.97
CA ASN A 283 -59.62 1.05 -25.78
C ASN A 283 -58.10 0.96 -26.02
N PRO A 284 -57.28 1.43 -25.07
CA PRO A 284 -55.85 1.12 -25.01
C PRO A 284 -55.57 -0.19 -24.23
N PRO A 285 -54.43 -0.85 -24.47
CA PRO A 285 -53.83 -1.65 -23.41
C PRO A 285 -52.37 -1.30 -23.11
N LYS A 286 -52.17 -1.07 -21.81
CA LYS A 286 -51.23 -1.73 -20.89
C LYS A 286 -49.72 -1.52 -21.07
N THR A 287 -49.21 -0.85 -20.04
CA THR A 287 -47.94 -1.02 -19.32
C THR A 287 -47.35 -2.44 -19.36
N TYR A 288 -46.05 -2.51 -19.61
CA TYR A 288 -45.19 -3.66 -19.30
C TYR A 288 -44.26 -3.27 -18.15
N GLU A 289 -44.17 -4.15 -17.15
CA GLU A 289 -43.01 -4.28 -16.25
C GLU A 289 -41.78 -4.76 -17.03
#